data_AF-T0Q7J5-F1
#
_entry.id   AF-T0Q7J5-F1
#
_cell.length_a   1.000
_cell.length_b   1.000
_cell.length_c   1.000
_cell.angle_alpha   90.00
_cell.angle_beta   90.00
_cell.angle_gamma   90.00
#
_symmetry.space_group_name_H-M   'P 1'
#
loop_
_entity.id
_entity.type
_entity.pdbx_description
1 polymer ?
#
loop_
_entity_poly.entity_id
_entity_poly.type
_entity_poly.pdbx_seq_one_letter_code
_entity_poly.pdbx_strand_id
1 'polypeptide(L)'
;MSELPRTGRAVHADLLALFPSPPNDQWDLEIVAHAERSLASSLPADDGSLLHLLTEQHGDGLVLAVALAIVAVEQRLAQAADTSALLQALQECQRKVVHRPVRDEIAHRIGIVLLTSRHLPALGALRTPESTVLETEGMFHLLATSLASGVALPCRLPVAALCHDIVNASATLPAPLVPRLLESVHHGVAAAVHSLYAIYPVFLKHTWPSTSSFVPSFHDMLTSDVPPEALAPLAAALPPLRVLTVGVAIACLNLVSNVSLAALALASISHVACVPSPDTEAPLLRKLQMRLVTTIPPSKMEQLVAPLLVALDATDALVPLDADCIRGPQLACYLQLLPFLPADTTFCLALRGLSHNLVEVSLACHRAIRSLLLQRRPRGADMAAVYVGRLFAGYPITAPIDVLTTSLGYVLAVDDDAVLAYLALEMQKTIRRTFGTQPDAAATLARLFFELLKVVSLKSMAFCLRIAEQIVFAHPSLATSLYEAISTSCEASRRTLLIEWYLGFYPQLESVPSML
;
A
#
# COMPACT_ATOMS: atom_id res chain seq x y z
N MET A 1 0.00 -44.51 35.30
CA MET A 1 1.40 -44.94 35.19
C MET A 1 2.24 -43.67 35.18
N SER A 2 3.10 -43.46 36.17
CA SER A 2 3.98 -42.29 36.23
C SER A 2 5.06 -42.45 35.16
N GLU A 3 5.10 -41.54 34.19
CA GLU A 3 6.23 -41.46 33.26
C GLU A 3 7.52 -41.21 34.05
N LEU A 4 8.55 -42.00 33.77
CA LEU A 4 9.89 -41.79 34.34
C LEU A 4 10.39 -40.39 33.95
N PRO A 5 11.12 -39.68 34.84
CA PRO A 5 11.69 -38.39 34.51
C PRO A 5 12.59 -38.53 33.28
N ARG A 6 12.31 -37.74 32.23
CA ARG A 6 13.14 -37.73 31.01
C ARG A 6 14.53 -37.21 31.40
N THR A 7 15.56 -37.64 30.69
CA THR A 7 16.91 -37.10 30.92
C THR A 7 17.10 -35.81 30.14
N GLY A 8 17.90 -34.86 30.64
CA GLY A 8 18.16 -33.59 29.94
C GLY A 8 18.70 -33.75 28.51
N ARG A 9 19.34 -34.88 28.19
CA ARG A 9 19.76 -35.23 26.81
C ARG A 9 18.59 -35.59 25.88
N ALA A 10 17.56 -36.26 26.39
CA ALA A 10 16.36 -36.59 25.61
C ALA A 10 15.53 -35.31 25.34
N VAL A 11 15.42 -34.44 26.34
CA VAL A 11 14.80 -33.10 26.19
C VAL A 11 15.55 -32.24 25.18
N HIS A 12 16.88 -32.22 25.24
CA HIS A 12 17.71 -31.50 24.27
C HIS A 12 17.60 -32.07 22.85
N ALA A 13 17.50 -33.39 22.69
CA ALA A 13 17.31 -34.04 21.40
C ALA A 13 15.89 -33.80 20.82
N ASP A 14 14.85 -33.85 21.67
CA ASP A 14 13.47 -33.54 21.29
C ASP A 14 13.34 -32.06 20.89
N LEU A 15 14.05 -31.15 21.58
CA LEU A 15 14.11 -29.73 21.23
C LEU A 15 14.91 -29.49 19.95
N LEU A 16 16.06 -30.13 19.74
CA LEU A 16 16.83 -30.05 18.50
C LEU A 16 16.08 -30.64 17.29
N ALA A 17 15.23 -31.64 17.51
CA ALA A 17 14.38 -32.24 16.47
C ALA A 17 13.24 -31.31 16.01
N LEU A 18 13.00 -30.19 16.68
CA LEU A 18 12.09 -29.11 16.24
C LEU A 18 12.77 -28.11 15.28
N PHE A 19 14.08 -28.25 15.05
CA PHE A 19 14.88 -27.40 14.16
C PHE A 19 15.51 -28.17 12.96
N PRO A 20 14.81 -29.08 12.25
CA PRO A 20 15.41 -29.64 11.04
C PRO A 20 15.25 -28.63 9.89
N SER A 21 16.25 -28.62 9.02
CA SER A 21 16.19 -27.91 7.75
C SER A 21 15.49 -28.80 6.72
N PRO A 22 14.48 -28.32 5.96
CA PRO A 22 14.03 -26.93 5.83
C PRO A 22 12.99 -26.50 6.91
N PRO A 23 12.89 -25.19 7.21
CA PRO A 23 11.99 -24.65 8.22
C PRO A 23 10.53 -24.98 7.89
N ASN A 24 9.81 -25.50 8.87
CA ASN A 24 8.38 -25.73 8.82
C ASN A 24 7.68 -24.73 9.75
N ASP A 25 6.97 -23.79 9.15
CA ASP A 25 6.27 -22.66 9.77
C ASP A 25 5.29 -23.04 10.90
N GLN A 26 4.83 -24.29 10.92
CA GLN A 26 3.96 -24.82 11.99
C GLN A 26 4.70 -25.02 13.32
N TRP A 27 6.04 -25.11 13.33
CA TRP A 27 6.80 -25.54 14.51
C TRP A 27 7.33 -24.42 15.40
N ASP A 28 7.54 -23.21 14.88
CA ASP A 28 7.97 -22.06 15.69
C ASP A 28 6.96 -21.68 16.80
N LEU A 29 5.73 -22.20 16.70
CA LEU A 29 4.62 -22.03 17.62
C LEU A 29 4.54 -23.11 18.71
N GLU A 30 5.21 -24.26 18.52
CA GLU A 30 5.23 -25.36 19.49
C GLU A 30 6.44 -25.30 20.45
N ILE A 31 7.46 -24.51 20.11
CA ILE A 31 8.75 -24.43 20.83
C ILE A 31 8.56 -24.16 22.33
N VAL A 32 7.75 -23.17 22.72
CA VAL A 32 7.56 -22.81 24.14
C VAL A 32 6.74 -23.88 24.89
N ALA A 33 5.65 -24.37 24.29
CA ALA A 33 4.82 -25.40 24.90
C ALA A 33 5.54 -26.76 25.02
N HIS A 34 6.51 -27.04 24.15
CA HIS A 34 7.33 -28.25 24.21
C HIS A 34 8.51 -28.06 25.18
N ALA A 35 9.13 -26.87 25.23
CA ALA A 35 10.16 -26.52 26.20
C ALA A 35 9.63 -26.60 27.64
N GLU A 36 8.43 -26.04 27.91
CA GLU A 36 7.76 -26.14 29.21
C GLU A 36 7.47 -27.61 29.60
N ARG A 37 6.87 -28.39 28.70
CA ARG A 37 6.57 -29.82 28.94
C ARG A 37 7.83 -30.65 29.16
N SER A 38 8.90 -30.36 28.44
CA SER A 38 10.15 -31.10 28.52
C SER A 38 10.95 -30.75 29.76
N LEU A 39 11.00 -29.46 30.14
CA LEU A 39 11.66 -28.99 31.37
C LEU A 39 10.91 -29.38 32.65
N ALA A 40 9.58 -29.52 32.60
CA ALA A 40 8.80 -30.06 33.72
C ALA A 40 9.21 -31.50 34.11
N SER A 41 9.85 -32.23 33.18
CA SER A 41 10.26 -33.63 33.38
C SER A 41 11.75 -33.81 33.73
N SER A 42 12.58 -32.78 33.56
CA SER A 42 14.02 -32.85 33.82
C SER A 42 14.62 -31.48 34.14
N LEU A 43 14.89 -31.22 35.43
CA LEU A 43 15.79 -30.14 35.84
C LEU A 43 17.22 -30.68 35.83
N PRO A 44 18.07 -30.23 34.88
CA PRO A 44 19.41 -29.83 35.30
C PRO A 44 20.00 -28.78 34.33
N ALA A 45 19.88 -27.50 34.64
CA ALA A 45 20.85 -26.54 34.12
C ALA A 45 21.17 -25.57 35.24
N ASP A 46 22.37 -25.76 35.81
CA ASP A 46 23.05 -24.74 36.60
C ASP A 46 23.08 -23.43 35.79
N ASP A 47 22.93 -22.28 36.45
CA ASP A 47 22.89 -20.98 35.78
C ASP A 47 24.12 -20.77 34.91
N GLY A 48 25.28 -21.28 35.34
CA GLY A 48 26.51 -21.25 34.55
C GLY A 48 26.36 -21.90 33.17
N SER A 49 25.57 -22.97 33.04
CA SER A 49 25.34 -23.66 31.76
C SER A 49 24.41 -22.88 30.83
N LEU A 50 23.32 -22.31 31.35
CA LEU A 50 22.41 -21.47 30.55
C LEU A 50 23.04 -20.15 30.15
N LEU A 51 23.81 -19.52 31.05
CA LEU A 51 24.59 -18.32 30.77
C LEU A 51 25.63 -18.58 29.68
N HIS A 52 26.32 -19.71 29.73
CA HIS A 52 27.26 -20.14 28.68
C HIS A 52 26.54 -20.37 27.34
N LEU A 53 25.35 -21.00 27.34
CA LEU A 53 24.58 -21.21 26.11
C LEU A 53 24.11 -19.88 25.50
N LEU A 54 23.66 -18.91 26.29
CA LEU A 54 23.24 -17.59 25.80
C LEU A 54 24.39 -16.76 25.24
N THR A 55 25.64 -17.05 25.63
CA THR A 55 26.83 -16.29 25.21
C THR A 55 27.55 -16.91 24.03
N GLU A 56 27.62 -18.25 23.97
CA GLU A 56 28.41 -18.98 22.96
C GLU A 56 27.59 -19.50 21.77
N GLN A 57 26.26 -19.62 21.89
CA GLN A 57 25.43 -20.16 20.81
C GLN A 57 25.07 -19.12 19.74
N HIS A 58 24.92 -19.59 18.51
CA HIS A 58 24.52 -18.80 17.33
C HIS A 58 23.43 -19.55 16.56
N GLY A 59 22.69 -18.85 15.69
CA GLY A 59 21.61 -19.47 14.92
C GLY A 59 20.51 -20.03 15.80
N ASP A 60 19.99 -21.19 15.41
CA ASP A 60 18.94 -21.94 16.08
C ASP A 60 19.30 -22.33 17.51
N GLY A 61 20.59 -22.57 17.78
CA GLY A 61 21.08 -22.83 19.13
C GLY A 61 20.85 -21.66 20.09
N LEU A 62 20.89 -20.42 19.59
CA LEU A 62 20.61 -19.23 20.39
C LEU A 62 19.11 -19.08 20.66
N VAL A 63 18.26 -19.34 19.66
CA VAL A 63 16.80 -19.32 19.81
C VAL A 63 16.37 -20.33 20.88
N LEU A 64 16.93 -21.53 20.84
CA LEU A 64 16.70 -22.58 21.82
C LEU A 64 17.19 -22.16 23.23
N ALA A 65 18.40 -21.60 23.33
CA ALA A 65 18.94 -21.12 24.60
C ALA A 65 18.05 -20.05 25.24
N VAL A 66 17.49 -19.13 24.44
CA VAL A 66 16.54 -18.11 24.90
C VAL A 66 15.25 -18.74 25.40
N ALA A 67 14.66 -19.68 24.65
CA ALA A 67 13.44 -20.38 25.07
C ALA A 67 13.63 -21.13 26.39
N LEU A 68 14.73 -21.86 26.53
CA LEU A 68 15.08 -22.59 27.76
C LEU A 68 15.29 -21.66 28.95
N ALA A 69 15.97 -20.54 28.74
CA ALA A 69 16.23 -19.57 29.78
C ALA A 69 14.94 -18.89 30.26
N ILE A 70 13.99 -18.58 29.38
CA ILE A 70 12.68 -18.01 29.76
C ILE A 70 11.91 -18.97 30.68
N VAL A 71 11.84 -20.26 30.32
CA VAL A 71 11.16 -21.27 31.14
C VAL A 71 11.87 -21.45 32.49
N ALA A 72 13.21 -21.44 32.51
CA ALA A 72 13.98 -21.53 33.75
C ALA A 72 13.74 -20.34 34.69
N VAL A 73 13.64 -19.10 34.15
CA VAL A 73 13.31 -17.90 34.94
C VAL A 73 11.91 -18.02 35.53
N GLU A 74 10.91 -18.46 34.76
CA GLU A 74 9.53 -18.64 35.24
C GLU A 74 9.44 -19.64 36.39
N GLN A 75 10.03 -20.83 36.22
CA GLN A 75 10.00 -21.88 37.25
C GLN A 75 10.71 -21.44 38.54
N ARG A 76 11.78 -20.65 38.43
CA ARG A 76 12.56 -20.16 39.59
C ARG A 76 11.92 -18.98 40.29
N LEU A 77 11.23 -18.09 39.56
CA LEU A 77 10.42 -17.04 40.16
C LEU A 77 9.27 -17.63 40.98
N ALA A 78 8.66 -18.72 40.52
CA ALA A 78 7.68 -19.48 41.31
C ALA A 78 8.27 -20.09 42.60
N GLN A 79 9.59 -20.32 42.63
CA GLN A 79 10.33 -20.84 43.78
C GLN A 79 11.02 -19.75 44.62
N ALA A 80 10.80 -18.47 44.32
CA ALA A 80 11.43 -17.32 44.99
C ALA A 80 12.98 -17.34 44.99
N ALA A 81 13.59 -17.93 43.96
CA ALA A 81 15.05 -17.98 43.79
C ALA A 81 15.60 -16.71 43.09
N ASP A 82 16.89 -16.41 43.30
CA ASP A 82 17.57 -15.32 42.59
C ASP A 82 17.75 -15.69 41.10
N THR A 83 17.18 -14.87 40.22
CA THR A 83 17.22 -15.03 38.76
C THR A 83 17.91 -13.86 38.05
N SER A 84 18.54 -12.96 38.81
CA SER A 84 19.08 -11.69 38.31
C SER A 84 20.11 -11.84 37.19
N ALA A 85 21.06 -12.79 37.34
CA ALA A 85 22.11 -13.03 36.35
C ALA A 85 21.55 -13.57 35.02
N LEU A 86 20.62 -14.51 35.07
CA LEU A 86 19.98 -15.09 33.88
C LEU A 86 19.10 -14.07 33.16
N LEU A 87 18.39 -13.23 33.93
CA LEU A 87 17.58 -12.15 33.40
C LEU A 87 18.45 -11.08 32.71
N GLN A 88 19.57 -10.68 33.32
CA GLN A 88 20.53 -9.76 32.69
C GLN A 88 21.12 -10.33 31.40
N ALA A 89 21.47 -11.63 31.38
CA ALA A 89 21.98 -12.28 30.18
C ALA A 89 20.92 -12.34 29.07
N LEU A 90 19.65 -12.58 29.40
CA LEU A 90 18.55 -12.53 28.44
C LEU A 90 18.35 -11.12 27.87
N GLN A 91 18.37 -10.09 28.72
CA GLN A 91 18.27 -8.70 28.29
C GLN A 91 19.45 -8.28 27.40
N GLU A 92 20.67 -8.70 27.74
CA GLU A 92 21.86 -8.47 26.91
C GLU A 92 21.78 -9.22 25.58
N CYS A 93 21.25 -10.45 25.58
CA CYS A 93 20.98 -11.20 24.35
C CYS A 93 19.99 -10.46 23.45
N GLN A 94 18.86 -10.01 24.00
CA GLN A 94 17.88 -9.21 23.24
C GLN A 94 18.53 -7.97 22.63
N ARG A 95 19.33 -7.24 23.42
CA ARG A 95 20.09 -6.08 22.95
C ARG A 95 21.02 -6.43 21.80
N LYS A 96 21.86 -7.45 21.95
CA LYS A 96 22.79 -7.89 20.89
C LYS A 96 22.06 -8.26 19.61
N VAL A 97 20.92 -8.96 19.71
CA VAL A 97 20.14 -9.40 18.54
C VAL A 97 19.47 -8.21 17.83
N VAL A 98 18.93 -7.23 18.56
CA VAL A 98 18.33 -6.04 17.95
C VAL A 98 19.33 -5.22 17.13
N HIS A 99 20.60 -5.18 17.55
CA HIS A 99 21.67 -4.46 16.86
C HIS A 99 22.28 -5.24 15.67
N ARG A 100 21.83 -6.47 15.42
CA ARG A 100 22.20 -7.20 14.19
C ARG A 100 21.51 -6.60 12.97
N PRO A 101 22.08 -6.78 11.76
CA PRO A 101 21.45 -6.33 10.53
C PRO A 101 20.01 -6.86 10.39
N VAL A 102 19.14 -6.01 9.84
CA VAL A 102 17.75 -6.35 9.54
C VAL A 102 17.72 -7.56 8.59
N ARG A 103 16.85 -8.55 8.87
CA ARG A 103 16.72 -9.87 8.21
C ARG A 103 17.55 -11.02 8.79
N ASP A 104 18.08 -10.88 10.00
CA ASP A 104 18.57 -12.05 10.74
C ASP A 104 17.37 -12.97 11.09
N GLU A 105 17.38 -14.21 10.62
CA GLU A 105 16.34 -15.20 10.93
C GLU A 105 16.17 -15.41 12.43
N ILE A 106 17.25 -15.19 13.19
CA ILE A 106 17.27 -15.35 14.64
C ILE A 106 16.38 -14.31 15.34
N ALA A 107 16.28 -13.08 14.80
CA ALA A 107 15.60 -11.97 15.48
C ALA A 107 14.08 -12.17 15.54
N HIS A 108 13.44 -12.55 14.43
CA HIS A 108 12.00 -12.82 14.42
C HIS A 108 11.66 -14.10 15.19
N ARG A 109 12.50 -15.14 15.14
CA ARG A 109 12.29 -16.38 15.91
C ARG A 109 12.37 -16.15 17.42
N ILE A 110 13.34 -15.36 17.89
CA ILE A 110 13.36 -14.89 19.29
C ILE A 110 12.12 -14.06 19.61
N GLY A 111 11.67 -13.20 18.67
CA GLY A 111 10.41 -12.48 18.78
C GLY A 111 9.19 -13.38 19.01
N ILE A 112 9.08 -14.48 18.28
CA ILE A 112 7.99 -15.47 18.42
C ILE A 112 8.04 -16.14 19.80
N VAL A 113 9.24 -16.50 20.29
CA VAL A 113 9.43 -17.04 21.63
C VAL A 113 8.97 -16.04 22.71
N LEU A 114 9.27 -14.74 22.54
CA LEU A 114 8.81 -13.69 23.45
C LEU A 114 7.28 -13.50 23.40
N LEU A 115 6.67 -13.55 22.21
CA LEU A 115 5.22 -13.44 22.05
C LEU A 115 4.46 -14.60 22.69
N THR A 116 4.95 -15.82 22.51
CA THR A 116 4.32 -17.05 23.01
C THR A 116 4.46 -17.19 24.53
N SER A 117 5.53 -16.66 25.13
CA SER A 117 5.74 -16.65 26.59
C SER A 117 4.96 -15.55 27.33
N ARG A 118 4.16 -14.72 26.65
CA ARG A 118 3.48 -13.56 27.27
C ARG A 118 2.47 -13.87 28.37
N HIS A 119 1.99 -15.10 28.44
CA HIS A 119 1.08 -15.56 29.48
C HIS A 119 1.82 -15.89 30.79
N LEU A 120 3.16 -15.88 30.78
CA LEU A 120 3.99 -16.21 31.94
C LEU A 120 4.22 -14.99 32.85
N PRO A 121 4.02 -15.11 34.17
CA PRO A 121 4.30 -14.07 35.17
C PRO A 121 5.69 -13.43 35.07
N ALA A 122 6.73 -14.20 34.76
CA ALA A 122 8.12 -13.75 34.63
C ALA A 122 8.34 -12.72 33.52
N LEU A 123 7.43 -12.66 32.54
CA LEU A 123 7.62 -11.85 31.35
C LEU A 123 7.63 -10.34 31.65
N GLY A 124 6.98 -9.90 32.73
CA GLY A 124 7.07 -8.51 33.20
C GLY A 124 8.51 -8.06 33.45
N ALA A 125 9.38 -8.98 33.91
CA ALA A 125 10.79 -8.70 34.17
C ALA A 125 11.68 -8.82 32.90
N LEU A 126 11.19 -9.50 31.86
CA LEU A 126 11.89 -9.69 30.58
C LEU A 126 11.54 -8.64 29.53
N ARG A 127 10.49 -7.84 29.75
CA ARG A 127 10.09 -6.76 28.83
C ARG A 127 11.10 -5.63 28.88
N THR A 128 11.77 -5.43 27.76
CA THR A 128 12.69 -4.33 27.49
C THR A 128 12.22 -3.56 26.26
N PRO A 129 12.73 -2.35 26.03
CA PRO A 129 12.56 -1.69 24.74
C PRO A 129 12.96 -2.58 23.56
N GLU A 130 14.05 -3.34 23.70
CA GLU A 130 14.56 -4.26 22.69
C GLU A 130 13.60 -5.44 22.44
N SER A 131 12.95 -5.97 23.49
CA SER A 131 11.94 -7.03 23.32
C SER A 131 10.77 -6.56 22.45
N THR A 132 10.38 -5.29 22.51
CA THR A 132 9.28 -4.73 21.69
C THR A 132 9.63 -4.77 20.19
N VAL A 133 10.88 -4.50 19.84
CA VAL A 133 11.37 -4.58 18.44
C VAL A 133 11.33 -6.02 17.94
N LEU A 134 11.83 -6.97 18.75
CA LEU A 134 11.83 -8.39 18.42
C LEU A 134 10.41 -8.97 18.32
N GLU A 135 9.53 -8.65 19.26
CA GLU A 135 8.11 -9.05 19.23
C GLU A 135 7.41 -8.50 17.98
N THR A 136 7.75 -7.29 17.54
CA THR A 136 7.22 -6.72 16.29
C THR A 136 7.68 -7.54 15.08
N GLU A 137 8.98 -7.89 15.00
CA GLU A 137 9.50 -8.75 13.93
C GLU A 137 8.86 -10.13 13.92
N GLY A 138 8.73 -10.75 15.09
CA GLY A 138 8.07 -12.04 15.24
C GLY A 138 6.61 -11.99 14.79
N MET A 139 5.87 -10.93 15.13
CA MET A 139 4.48 -10.77 14.72
C MET A 139 4.36 -10.60 13.20
N PHE A 140 5.18 -9.76 12.58
CA PHE A 140 5.18 -9.61 11.11
C PHE A 140 5.55 -10.90 10.39
N HIS A 141 6.50 -11.67 10.93
CA HIS A 141 6.85 -12.98 10.38
C HIS A 141 5.66 -13.95 10.46
N LEU A 142 5.04 -14.11 11.63
CA LEU A 142 3.86 -14.98 11.80
C LEU A 142 2.72 -14.59 10.84
N LEU A 143 2.47 -13.29 10.67
CA LEU A 143 1.46 -12.79 9.75
C LEU A 143 1.85 -13.10 8.30
N ALA A 144 3.08 -12.78 7.87
CA ALA A 144 3.55 -13.08 6.51
C ALA A 144 3.46 -14.56 6.18
N THR A 145 3.87 -15.42 7.11
CA THR A 145 3.84 -16.87 7.01
C THR A 145 2.41 -17.43 6.93
N SER A 146 1.49 -16.93 7.76
CA SER A 146 0.05 -17.28 7.70
C SER A 146 -0.56 -16.91 6.34
N LEU A 147 -0.23 -15.72 5.84
CA LEU A 147 -0.70 -15.26 4.52
C LEU A 147 -0.09 -16.11 3.40
N ALA A 148 1.18 -16.46 3.48
CA ALA A 148 1.88 -17.24 2.46
C ALA A 148 1.43 -18.72 2.42
N SER A 149 1.21 -19.32 3.58
CA SER A 149 0.81 -20.73 3.69
C SER A 149 -0.69 -20.94 3.56
N GLY A 150 -1.50 -19.90 3.76
CA GLY A 150 -2.95 -20.02 3.87
C GLY A 150 -3.36 -20.83 5.12
N VAL A 151 -2.50 -20.93 6.13
CA VAL A 151 -2.77 -21.66 7.38
C VAL A 151 -3.17 -20.66 8.46
N ALA A 152 -4.24 -20.97 9.19
CA ALA A 152 -4.71 -20.11 10.26
C ALA A 152 -3.63 -19.95 11.35
N LEU A 153 -3.50 -18.74 11.88
CA LEU A 153 -2.67 -18.49 13.05
C LEU A 153 -3.18 -19.37 14.21
N PRO A 154 -2.27 -19.89 15.06
CA PRO A 154 -2.65 -20.80 16.12
C PRO A 154 -3.62 -20.13 17.10
N CYS A 155 -4.70 -20.84 17.42
CA CYS A 155 -5.79 -20.37 18.28
C CYS A 155 -5.37 -19.98 19.71
N ARG A 156 -4.15 -20.31 20.12
CA ARG A 156 -3.59 -20.01 21.44
C ARG A 156 -2.99 -18.60 21.54
N LEU A 157 -2.70 -17.95 20.42
CA LEU A 157 -2.19 -16.58 20.41
C LEU A 157 -3.35 -15.59 20.24
N PRO A 158 -3.60 -14.68 21.20
CA PRO A 158 -4.60 -13.63 21.05
C PRO A 158 -4.05 -12.51 20.15
N VAL A 159 -3.87 -12.78 18.85
CA VAL A 159 -3.16 -11.93 17.88
C VAL A 159 -3.62 -10.47 17.91
N ALA A 160 -4.92 -10.22 17.97
CA ALA A 160 -5.46 -8.87 18.03
C ALA A 160 -5.05 -8.11 19.32
N ALA A 161 -5.08 -8.78 20.47
CA ALA A 161 -4.63 -8.20 21.74
C ALA A 161 -3.11 -7.98 21.74
N LEU A 162 -2.34 -8.93 21.18
CA LEU A 162 -0.90 -8.80 21.04
C LEU A 162 -0.50 -7.61 20.17
N CYS A 163 -1.18 -7.40 19.04
CA CYS A 163 -0.95 -6.23 18.18
C CYS A 163 -1.23 -4.93 18.93
N HIS A 164 -2.33 -4.85 19.68
CA HIS A 164 -2.66 -3.68 20.49
C HIS A 164 -1.60 -3.39 21.56
N ASP A 165 -1.10 -4.43 22.24
CA ASP A 165 -0.04 -4.30 23.23
C ASP A 165 1.28 -3.82 22.62
N ILE A 166 1.68 -4.37 21.47
CA ILE A 166 2.90 -3.95 20.76
C ILE A 166 2.79 -2.48 20.34
N VAL A 167 1.63 -2.05 19.82
CA VAL A 167 1.38 -0.65 19.45
C VAL A 167 1.51 0.27 20.67
N ASN A 168 0.96 -0.12 21.82
CA ASN A 168 1.08 0.66 23.06
C ASN A 168 2.51 0.72 23.59
N ALA A 169 3.24 -0.40 23.56
CA ALA A 169 4.65 -0.44 23.96
C ALA A 169 5.53 0.39 23.02
N SER A 170 5.21 0.41 21.72
CA SER A 170 5.91 1.23 20.73
C SER A 170 5.77 2.73 21.01
N ALA A 171 4.72 3.16 21.69
CA ALA A 171 4.48 4.57 22.02
C ALA A 171 5.38 5.10 23.15
N THR A 172 6.11 4.23 23.85
CA THR A 172 7.05 4.61 24.93
C THR A 172 8.49 4.20 24.61
N LEU A 173 8.78 3.84 23.36
CA LEU A 173 10.09 3.35 22.94
C LEU A 173 11.17 4.46 23.03
N PRO A 174 12.39 4.16 23.48
CA PRO A 174 13.52 5.09 23.40
C PRO A 174 13.83 5.48 21.95
N ALA A 175 14.13 6.77 21.74
CA ALA A 175 14.43 7.34 20.42
C ALA A 175 15.47 6.57 19.57
N PRO A 176 16.57 6.00 20.12
CA PRO A 176 17.54 5.25 19.33
C PRO A 176 17.00 3.97 18.67
N LEU A 177 15.92 3.39 19.21
CA LEU A 177 15.34 2.14 18.70
C LEU A 177 14.22 2.39 17.67
N VAL A 178 13.71 3.61 17.57
CA VAL A 178 12.63 3.98 16.64
C VAL A 178 13.00 3.70 15.17
N PRO A 179 14.21 4.02 14.68
CA PRO A 179 14.62 3.67 13.32
C PRO A 179 14.57 2.16 13.05
N ARG A 180 15.14 1.37 13.97
CA ARG A 180 15.20 -0.08 13.85
C ARG A 180 13.79 -0.70 13.81
N LEU A 181 12.89 -0.20 14.65
CA LEU A 181 11.49 -0.65 14.68
C LEU A 181 10.76 -0.34 13.36
N LEU A 182 10.92 0.87 12.82
CA LEU A 182 10.32 1.22 11.53
C LEU A 182 10.90 0.43 10.37
N GLU A 183 12.20 0.11 10.40
CA GLU A 183 12.82 -0.80 9.43
C GLU A 183 12.23 -2.21 9.53
N SER A 184 12.02 -2.75 10.73
CA SER A 184 11.34 -4.03 10.95
C SER A 184 9.92 -4.03 10.36
N VAL A 185 9.15 -2.95 10.62
CA VAL A 185 7.81 -2.78 10.07
C VAL A 185 7.83 -2.77 8.55
N HIS A 186 8.72 -1.97 7.94
CA HIS A 186 8.81 -1.83 6.49
C HIS A 186 9.12 -3.17 5.79
N HIS A 187 10.11 -3.90 6.30
CA HIS A 187 10.50 -5.18 5.73
C HIS A 187 9.42 -6.25 5.93
N GLY A 188 8.83 -6.30 7.14
CA GLY A 188 7.77 -7.25 7.47
C GLY A 188 6.53 -7.07 6.60
N VAL A 189 6.06 -5.82 6.45
CA VAL A 189 4.90 -5.52 5.59
C VAL A 189 5.21 -5.78 4.12
N ALA A 190 6.39 -5.39 3.64
CA ALA A 190 6.78 -5.64 2.27
C ALA A 190 6.74 -7.15 1.98
N ALA A 191 7.39 -7.99 2.80
CA ALA A 191 7.40 -9.44 2.61
C ALA A 191 5.99 -10.07 2.64
N ALA A 192 5.14 -9.66 3.59
CA ALA A 192 3.76 -10.13 3.68
C ALA A 192 2.94 -9.79 2.42
N VAL A 193 3.06 -8.55 1.95
CA VAL A 193 2.32 -8.03 0.80
C VAL A 193 2.83 -8.68 -0.51
N HIS A 194 4.14 -8.87 -0.66
CA HIS A 194 4.68 -9.61 -1.81
C HIS A 194 4.16 -11.05 -1.86
N SER A 195 4.08 -11.72 -0.70
CA SER A 195 3.57 -13.09 -0.61
C SER A 195 2.09 -13.16 -0.98
N LEU A 196 1.28 -12.21 -0.50
CA LEU A 196 -0.13 -12.09 -0.86
C LEU A 196 -0.32 -12.01 -2.38
N TYR A 197 0.46 -11.18 -3.06
CA TYR A 197 0.33 -10.99 -4.50
C TYR A 197 0.87 -12.15 -5.33
N ALA A 198 1.92 -12.82 -4.85
CA ALA A 198 2.45 -14.00 -5.52
C ALA A 198 1.44 -15.16 -5.50
N ILE A 199 0.70 -15.32 -4.41
CA ILE A 199 -0.15 -16.50 -4.18
C ILE A 199 -1.61 -16.25 -4.54
N TYR A 200 -2.11 -15.02 -4.36
CA TYR A 200 -3.51 -14.66 -4.57
C TYR A 200 -3.64 -13.52 -5.60
N PRO A 201 -3.61 -13.83 -6.90
CA PRO A 201 -3.75 -12.83 -7.97
C PRO A 201 -5.06 -12.03 -7.92
N VAL A 202 -6.08 -12.48 -7.16
CA VAL A 202 -7.29 -11.68 -6.89
C VAL A 202 -6.94 -10.31 -6.30
N PHE A 203 -5.94 -10.24 -5.41
CA PHE A 203 -5.55 -8.97 -4.83
C PHE A 203 -4.94 -8.03 -5.87
N LEU A 204 -4.40 -8.55 -7.00
CA LEU A 204 -3.94 -7.74 -8.14
C LEU A 204 -5.09 -7.12 -8.94
N LYS A 205 -6.24 -7.78 -8.97
CA LYS A 205 -7.43 -7.32 -9.70
C LYS A 205 -8.25 -6.30 -8.90
N HIS A 206 -7.91 -6.08 -7.64
CA HIS A 206 -8.82 -5.41 -6.71
C HIS A 206 -8.69 -3.88 -6.70
N THR A 207 -9.84 -3.23 -6.71
CA THR A 207 -10.04 -1.78 -6.58
C THR A 207 -9.70 -1.32 -5.16
N TRP A 208 -8.80 -0.35 -5.03
CA TRP A 208 -8.64 0.45 -3.82
C TRP A 208 -10.00 0.82 -3.21
N PRO A 209 -10.17 0.92 -1.86
CA PRO A 209 -11.44 1.29 -1.28
C PRO A 209 -11.95 2.57 -1.92
N SER A 210 -12.95 2.41 -2.77
CA SER A 210 -13.63 3.53 -3.38
C SER A 210 -14.48 4.14 -2.26
N THR A 211 -14.49 5.46 -2.17
CA THR A 211 -15.48 6.18 -1.35
C THR A 211 -16.91 6.02 -1.89
N SER A 212 -17.10 5.24 -2.97
CA SER A 212 -18.40 4.88 -3.52
C SER A 212 -18.91 3.57 -2.90
N SER A 213 -20.15 3.62 -2.43
CA SER A 213 -20.94 2.54 -1.82
C SER A 213 -21.28 1.37 -2.76
N PHE A 214 -20.54 1.18 -3.85
CA PHE A 214 -20.82 0.20 -4.91
C PHE A 214 -19.72 -0.87 -5.07
N VAL A 215 -18.65 -0.81 -4.27
CA VAL A 215 -17.62 -1.85 -4.23
C VAL A 215 -18.10 -2.96 -3.27
N PRO A 216 -17.94 -4.26 -3.63
CA PRO A 216 -18.30 -5.37 -2.75
C PRO A 216 -17.58 -5.27 -1.40
N SER A 217 -18.19 -5.78 -0.33
CA SER A 217 -17.53 -5.80 0.97
C SER A 217 -16.27 -6.68 0.93
N PHE A 218 -15.30 -6.42 1.81
CA PHE A 218 -14.09 -7.25 1.95
C PHE A 218 -14.39 -8.75 2.02
N HIS A 219 -15.51 -9.13 2.65
CA HIS A 219 -15.94 -10.51 2.76
C HIS A 219 -16.45 -11.09 1.43
N ASP A 220 -17.25 -10.32 0.69
CA ASP A 220 -17.76 -10.71 -0.63
C ASP A 220 -16.62 -10.87 -1.65
N MET A 221 -15.56 -10.08 -1.50
CA MET A 221 -14.37 -10.16 -2.34
C MET A 221 -13.54 -11.42 -2.09
N LEU A 222 -13.28 -11.75 -0.82
CA LEU A 222 -12.52 -12.96 -0.47
C LEU A 222 -13.28 -14.21 -0.92
N THR A 223 -14.60 -14.23 -0.76
CA THR A 223 -15.43 -15.41 -1.09
C THR A 223 -15.53 -15.72 -2.59
N SER A 224 -15.31 -14.75 -3.48
CA SER A 224 -15.42 -14.96 -4.93
C SER A 224 -14.22 -15.66 -5.54
N ASP A 225 -13.01 -15.26 -5.15
CA ASP A 225 -11.79 -15.54 -5.93
C ASP A 225 -10.63 -16.13 -5.10
N VAL A 226 -10.83 -16.33 -3.79
CA VAL A 226 -9.86 -17.01 -2.91
C VAL A 226 -10.34 -18.44 -2.65
N PRO A 227 -9.43 -19.44 -2.63
CA PRO A 227 -9.77 -20.79 -2.19
C PRO A 227 -10.45 -20.78 -0.80
N PRO A 228 -11.54 -21.53 -0.60
CA PRO A 228 -12.30 -21.50 0.66
C PRO A 228 -11.43 -21.86 1.89
N GLU A 229 -10.40 -22.67 1.69
CA GLU A 229 -9.43 -23.07 2.71
C GLU A 229 -8.56 -21.90 3.22
N ALA A 230 -8.24 -20.94 2.35
CA ALA A 230 -7.42 -19.76 2.67
C ALA A 230 -8.25 -18.58 3.19
N LEU A 231 -9.57 -18.61 3.06
CA LEU A 231 -10.45 -17.48 3.38
C LEU A 231 -10.43 -17.10 4.86
N ALA A 232 -10.62 -18.06 5.76
CA ALA A 232 -10.60 -17.80 7.20
C ALA A 232 -9.21 -17.36 7.72
N PRO A 233 -8.09 -17.99 7.31
CA PRO A 233 -6.74 -17.52 7.59
C PRO A 233 -6.48 -16.08 7.14
N LEU A 234 -6.84 -15.72 5.89
CA LEU A 234 -6.67 -14.37 5.37
C LEU A 234 -7.53 -13.36 6.12
N ALA A 235 -8.80 -13.68 6.38
CA ALA A 235 -9.69 -12.82 7.16
C ALA A 235 -9.17 -12.57 8.59
N ALA A 236 -8.47 -13.54 9.18
CA ALA A 236 -7.88 -13.41 10.51
C ALA A 236 -6.54 -12.65 10.53
N ALA A 237 -5.73 -12.74 9.47
CA ALA A 237 -4.38 -12.17 9.43
C ALA A 237 -4.31 -10.74 8.84
N LEU A 238 -5.18 -10.38 7.90
CA LEU A 238 -5.13 -9.07 7.22
C LEU A 238 -5.42 -7.88 8.15
N PRO A 239 -6.45 -7.90 9.02
CA PRO A 239 -6.70 -6.78 9.93
C PRO A 239 -5.56 -6.54 10.94
N PRO A 240 -5.00 -7.56 11.62
CA PRO A 240 -3.82 -7.39 12.48
C PRO A 240 -2.60 -6.83 11.75
N LEU A 241 -2.31 -7.29 10.52
CA LEU A 241 -1.21 -6.76 9.71
C LEU A 241 -1.32 -5.25 9.51
N ARG A 242 -2.52 -4.78 9.20
CA ARG A 242 -2.79 -3.37 8.95
C ARG A 242 -2.77 -2.54 10.24
N VAL A 243 -3.40 -3.02 11.32
CA VAL A 243 -3.38 -2.38 12.64
C VAL A 243 -1.95 -2.24 13.16
N LEU A 244 -1.15 -3.30 13.05
CA LEU A 244 0.25 -3.29 13.50
C LEU A 244 1.08 -2.30 12.69
N THR A 245 1.00 -2.35 11.35
CA THR A 245 1.76 -1.45 10.46
C THR A 245 1.42 0.02 10.72
N VAL A 246 0.14 0.37 10.71
CA VAL A 246 -0.31 1.76 10.88
C VAL A 246 -0.09 2.22 12.33
N GLY A 247 -0.42 1.38 13.32
CA GLY A 247 -0.31 1.72 14.74
C GLY A 247 1.14 1.96 15.18
N VAL A 248 2.05 1.06 14.82
CA VAL A 248 3.48 1.21 15.15
C VAL A 248 4.08 2.41 14.44
N ALA A 249 3.75 2.63 13.16
CA ALA A 249 4.23 3.78 12.42
C ALA A 249 3.78 5.11 13.05
N ILE A 250 2.52 5.23 13.47
CA ILE A 250 2.02 6.42 14.18
C ILE A 250 2.75 6.61 15.51
N ALA A 251 2.92 5.53 16.29
CA ALA A 251 3.62 5.59 17.57
C ALA A 251 5.07 6.09 17.40
N CYS A 252 5.80 5.55 16.42
CA CYS A 252 7.17 5.95 16.10
C CYS A 252 7.26 7.43 15.69
N LEU A 253 6.34 7.91 14.85
CA LEU A 253 6.33 9.31 14.40
C LEU A 253 6.00 10.32 15.51
N ASN A 254 5.32 9.88 16.57
CA ASN A 254 5.09 10.73 17.75
C ASN A 254 6.34 10.86 18.63
N LEU A 255 7.26 9.90 18.56
CA LEU A 255 8.49 9.85 19.37
C LEU A 255 9.68 10.53 18.70
N VAL A 256 9.89 10.26 17.41
CA VAL A 256 11.00 10.83 16.64
C VAL A 256 10.50 11.29 15.28
N SER A 257 10.65 12.59 15.04
CA SER A 257 10.23 13.23 13.79
C SER A 257 11.44 13.61 12.94
N ASN A 258 11.79 12.73 12.00
CA ASN A 258 12.72 13.08 10.93
C ASN A 258 12.18 12.63 9.57
N VAL A 259 12.72 13.21 8.51
CA VAL A 259 12.22 12.99 7.15
C VAL A 259 12.43 11.53 6.71
N SER A 260 13.57 10.93 7.00
CA SER A 260 13.87 9.55 6.62
C SER A 260 12.89 8.54 7.25
N LEU A 261 12.56 8.72 8.53
CA LEU A 261 11.61 7.86 9.25
C LEU A 261 10.18 8.11 8.78
N ALA A 262 9.83 9.35 8.48
CA ALA A 262 8.54 9.67 7.88
C ALA A 262 8.37 9.03 6.50
N ALA A 263 9.39 9.09 5.66
CA ALA A 263 9.42 8.42 4.36
C ALA A 263 9.27 6.89 4.51
N LEU A 264 10.02 6.29 5.44
CA LEU A 264 9.94 4.85 5.71
C LEU A 264 8.56 4.44 6.24
N ALA A 265 7.97 5.23 7.13
CA ALA A 265 6.60 5.03 7.61
C ALA A 265 5.60 5.13 6.45
N LEU A 266 5.69 6.18 5.63
CA LEU A 266 4.87 6.36 4.43
C LEU A 266 4.94 5.16 3.50
N ALA A 267 6.15 4.68 3.18
CA ALA A 267 6.37 3.51 2.34
C ALA A 267 5.77 2.24 2.95
N SER A 268 5.94 2.03 4.26
CA SER A 268 5.39 0.87 4.98
C SER A 268 3.86 0.86 4.95
N ILE A 269 3.23 2.00 5.23
CA ILE A 269 1.77 2.11 5.20
C ILE A 269 1.25 1.95 3.77
N SER A 270 1.96 2.49 2.78
CA SER A 270 1.53 2.41 1.40
C SER A 270 1.52 0.96 0.89
N HIS A 271 2.30 0.05 1.47
CA HIS A 271 2.19 -1.40 1.24
C HIS A 271 0.92 -2.05 1.81
N VAL A 272 0.40 -1.63 2.98
CA VAL A 272 -0.89 -2.17 3.49
C VAL A 272 -2.11 -1.46 2.94
N ALA A 273 -1.92 -0.34 2.24
CA ALA A 273 -3.05 0.44 1.77
C ALA A 273 -3.85 -0.34 0.71
N CYS A 274 -3.16 -1.16 -0.10
CA CYS A 274 -3.73 -2.06 -1.10
C CYS A 274 -4.31 -3.36 -0.50
N VAL A 275 -4.15 -3.59 0.81
CA VAL A 275 -4.87 -4.63 1.54
C VAL A 275 -6.27 -4.14 1.86
N PRO A 276 -7.33 -4.82 1.40
CA PRO A 276 -8.69 -4.40 1.67
C PRO A 276 -9.03 -4.53 3.16
N SER A 277 -9.93 -3.66 3.62
CA SER A 277 -10.15 -3.33 5.03
C SER A 277 -11.62 -3.06 5.29
N PRO A 278 -12.13 -3.27 6.52
CA PRO A 278 -13.40 -2.69 6.92
C PRO A 278 -13.35 -1.15 6.79
N ASP A 279 -14.48 -0.51 6.45
CA ASP A 279 -14.57 0.93 6.16
C ASP A 279 -14.08 1.85 7.30
N THR A 280 -13.92 1.30 8.50
CA THR A 280 -13.49 1.99 9.73
C THR A 280 -12.01 2.39 9.74
N GLU A 281 -11.18 1.95 8.80
CA GLU A 281 -9.73 2.22 8.81
C GLU A 281 -9.28 3.39 7.90
N ALA A 282 -10.12 3.87 6.97
CA ALA A 282 -9.84 5.08 6.20
C ALA A 282 -9.59 6.33 7.10
N PRO A 283 -10.30 6.51 8.23
CA PRO A 283 -9.98 7.54 9.23
C PRO A 283 -8.58 7.41 9.84
N LEU A 284 -8.06 6.19 10.02
CA LEU A 284 -6.72 5.95 10.60
C LEU A 284 -5.61 6.37 9.62
N LEU A 285 -5.75 6.00 8.34
CA LEU A 285 -4.85 6.46 7.28
C LEU A 285 -4.87 7.98 7.14
N ARG A 286 -6.05 8.60 7.19
CA ARG A 286 -6.19 10.06 7.18
C ARG A 286 -5.54 10.71 8.41
N LYS A 287 -5.71 10.13 9.61
CA LYS A 287 -5.09 10.62 10.84
C LYS A 287 -3.56 10.57 10.76
N LEU A 288 -3.01 9.51 10.18
CA LEU A 288 -1.58 9.37 9.92
C LEU A 288 -1.08 10.40 8.90
N GLN A 289 -1.78 10.60 7.78
CA GLN A 289 -1.40 11.62 6.79
C GLN A 289 -1.39 13.01 7.40
N MET A 290 -2.42 13.33 8.19
CA MET A 290 -2.45 14.56 8.96
C MET A 290 -1.26 14.63 9.92
N ARG A 291 -0.89 13.53 10.57
CA ARG A 291 0.29 13.48 11.43
C ARG A 291 1.58 13.76 10.67
N LEU A 292 1.85 13.06 9.57
CA LEU A 292 3.02 13.28 8.71
C LEU A 292 3.12 14.74 8.26
N VAL A 293 2.00 15.31 7.83
CA VAL A 293 1.87 16.72 7.45
C VAL A 293 2.21 17.67 8.61
N THR A 294 1.74 17.37 9.82
CA THR A 294 2.01 18.22 10.99
C THR A 294 3.40 18.01 11.58
N THR A 295 4.02 16.86 11.35
CA THR A 295 5.27 16.45 11.97
C THR A 295 6.49 16.91 11.16
N ILE A 296 6.34 17.07 9.85
CA ILE A 296 7.42 17.49 8.95
C ILE A 296 7.19 18.96 8.57
N PRO A 297 8.16 19.86 8.80
CA PRO A 297 8.05 21.23 8.35
C PRO A 297 7.84 21.30 6.82
N PRO A 298 7.01 22.22 6.29
CA PRO A 298 6.81 22.37 4.85
C PRO A 298 8.12 22.53 4.06
N SER A 299 9.14 23.18 4.65
CA SER A 299 10.47 23.34 4.06
C SER A 299 11.26 22.03 3.85
N LYS A 300 10.83 20.93 4.48
CA LYS A 300 11.48 19.61 4.39
C LYS A 300 10.64 18.59 3.62
N MET A 301 9.45 18.94 3.17
CA MET A 301 8.53 18.01 2.49
C MET A 301 9.07 17.52 1.15
N GLU A 302 9.82 18.35 0.42
CA GLU A 302 10.50 17.94 -0.82
C GLU A 302 11.49 16.78 -0.59
N GLN A 303 12.04 16.65 0.61
CA GLN A 303 12.97 15.56 0.93
C GLN A 303 12.26 14.19 1.02
N LEU A 304 10.93 14.16 1.08
CA LEU A 304 10.15 12.92 0.98
C LEU A 304 10.06 12.38 -0.45
N VAL A 305 10.24 13.24 -1.45
CA VAL A 305 9.98 12.91 -2.85
C VAL A 305 10.85 11.75 -3.33
N ALA A 306 12.15 11.83 -3.11
CA ALA A 306 13.08 10.81 -3.59
C ALA A 306 12.80 9.43 -2.94
N PRO A 307 12.65 9.30 -1.61
CA PRO A 307 12.23 8.06 -0.98
C PRO A 307 10.90 7.49 -1.50
N LEU A 308 9.91 8.36 -1.73
CA LEU A 308 8.59 7.94 -2.25
C LEU A 308 8.68 7.45 -3.70
N LEU A 309 9.51 8.09 -4.53
CA LEU A 309 9.79 7.63 -5.88
C LEU A 309 10.51 6.28 -5.87
N VAL A 310 11.51 6.09 -5.01
CA VAL A 310 12.21 4.80 -4.87
C VAL A 310 11.23 3.69 -4.45
N ALA A 311 10.29 3.98 -3.55
CA ALA A 311 9.26 3.02 -3.16
C ALA A 311 8.32 2.65 -4.32
N LEU A 312 7.90 3.64 -5.14
CA LEU A 312 7.10 3.41 -6.36
C LEU A 312 7.88 2.67 -7.45
N ASP A 313 9.18 2.89 -7.56
CA ASP A 313 10.02 2.25 -8.58
C ASP A 313 10.37 0.82 -8.17
N ALA A 314 10.46 0.52 -6.87
CA ALA A 314 10.68 -0.83 -6.36
C ALA A 314 9.52 -1.79 -6.73
N THR A 315 8.30 -1.27 -6.91
CA THR A 315 7.14 -2.07 -7.32
C THR A 315 7.12 -2.36 -8.83
N ASP A 316 7.78 -1.55 -9.67
CA ASP A 316 7.81 -1.69 -11.13
C ASP A 316 8.48 -3.00 -11.62
N ALA A 317 9.23 -3.68 -10.74
CA ALA A 317 9.87 -4.95 -11.05
C ALA A 317 8.92 -6.17 -10.99
N LEU A 318 7.71 -6.02 -10.44
CA LEU A 318 6.88 -7.16 -10.03
C LEU A 318 5.66 -7.40 -10.92
N VAL A 319 5.04 -6.35 -11.48
CA VAL A 319 3.77 -6.43 -12.24
C VAL A 319 3.77 -5.38 -13.36
N PRO A 320 3.21 -5.67 -14.55
CA PRO A 320 2.94 -4.66 -15.55
C PRO A 320 2.16 -3.47 -14.97
N LEU A 321 2.63 -2.28 -15.36
CA LEU A 321 2.23 -0.96 -14.87
C LEU A 321 0.73 -0.66 -14.95
N ASP A 322 0.05 -1.32 -15.88
CA ASP A 322 -1.38 -1.24 -16.14
C ASP A 322 -2.20 -2.13 -15.20
N ALA A 323 -1.61 -3.18 -14.61
CA ALA A 323 -2.27 -4.09 -13.65
C ALA A 323 -1.85 -3.86 -12.19
N ASP A 324 -1.09 -2.80 -11.90
CA ASP A 324 -0.43 -2.62 -10.61
C ASP A 324 -1.36 -2.02 -9.52
N CYS A 325 -1.99 -2.91 -8.76
CA CYS A 325 -2.82 -2.55 -7.60
C CYS A 325 -2.03 -2.04 -6.37
N ILE A 326 -0.70 -2.02 -6.43
CA ILE A 326 0.17 -1.54 -5.35
C ILE A 326 0.54 -0.10 -5.66
N ARG A 327 1.13 0.14 -6.84
CA ARG A 327 1.64 1.45 -7.23
C ARG A 327 0.55 2.49 -7.35
N GLY A 328 -0.56 2.18 -8.01
CA GLY A 328 -1.63 3.15 -8.20
C GLY A 328 -2.14 3.72 -6.87
N PRO A 329 -2.36 2.86 -5.86
CA PRO A 329 -2.77 3.37 -4.58
C PRO A 329 -1.69 3.96 -3.67
N GLN A 330 -0.45 3.49 -3.76
CA GLN A 330 0.70 4.21 -3.18
C GLN A 330 0.77 5.63 -3.74
N LEU A 331 0.63 5.77 -5.06
CA LEU A 331 0.58 7.05 -5.77
C LEU A 331 -0.60 7.91 -5.27
N ALA A 332 -1.80 7.34 -5.12
CA ALA A 332 -2.95 8.07 -4.57
C ALA A 332 -2.70 8.58 -3.14
N CYS A 333 -2.05 7.77 -2.30
CA CYS A 333 -1.66 8.15 -0.93
C CYS A 333 -0.63 9.30 -0.96
N TYR A 334 0.33 9.27 -1.87
CA TYR A 334 1.35 10.31 -2.00
C TYR A 334 0.78 11.61 -2.59
N LEU A 335 -0.15 11.51 -3.54
CA LEU A 335 -0.87 12.66 -4.08
C LEU A 335 -1.70 13.38 -3.01
N GLN A 336 -2.13 12.73 -1.93
CA GLN A 336 -2.80 13.42 -0.82
C GLN A 336 -1.87 14.40 -0.06
N LEU A 337 -0.55 14.30 -0.24
CA LEU A 337 0.44 15.27 0.25
C LEU A 337 0.58 16.51 -0.68
N LEU A 338 -0.23 16.60 -1.74
CA LEU A 338 -0.30 17.70 -2.72
C LEU A 338 -0.05 19.10 -2.16
N PRO A 339 -0.68 19.53 -1.03
CA PRO A 339 -0.50 20.89 -0.53
C PRO A 339 0.91 21.21 -0.02
N PHE A 340 1.74 20.19 0.16
CA PHE A 340 3.03 20.28 0.87
C PHE A 340 4.23 19.95 -0.01
N LEU A 341 4.01 19.40 -1.22
CA LEU A 341 5.08 19.02 -2.15
C LEU A 341 5.27 20.08 -3.26
N PRO A 342 6.50 20.21 -3.82
CA PRO A 342 6.72 21.07 -4.97
C PRO A 342 5.84 20.67 -6.15
N ALA A 343 5.14 21.64 -6.73
CA ALA A 343 4.14 21.37 -7.76
C ALA A 343 4.70 20.67 -9.02
N ASP A 344 5.96 20.88 -9.40
CA ASP A 344 6.58 20.17 -10.53
C ASP A 344 6.77 18.68 -10.24
N THR A 345 7.17 18.35 -9.02
CA THR A 345 7.28 16.97 -8.58
C THR A 345 5.91 16.30 -8.52
N THR A 346 4.94 16.97 -7.90
CA THR A 346 3.59 16.41 -7.75
C THR A 346 2.92 16.22 -9.10
N PHE A 347 3.18 17.12 -10.05
CA PHE A 347 2.75 16.98 -11.43
C PHE A 347 3.39 15.75 -12.07
N CYS A 348 4.70 15.57 -11.98
CA CYS A 348 5.40 14.40 -12.51
C CYS A 348 4.89 13.08 -11.90
N LEU A 349 4.62 13.04 -10.60
CA LEU A 349 4.02 11.90 -9.91
C LEU A 349 2.61 11.61 -10.47
N ALA A 350 1.75 12.63 -10.56
CA ALA A 350 0.39 12.44 -11.06
C ALA A 350 0.35 11.96 -12.53
N LEU A 351 1.29 12.39 -13.37
CA LEU A 351 1.40 11.90 -14.75
C LEU A 351 1.60 10.37 -14.82
N ARG A 352 2.22 9.76 -13.80
CA ARG A 352 2.50 8.31 -13.75
C ARG A 352 1.25 7.44 -13.62
N GLY A 353 0.11 7.99 -13.21
CA GLY A 353 -1.13 7.25 -12.98
C GLY A 353 -2.27 7.60 -13.93
N LEU A 354 -2.03 8.38 -14.99
CA LEU A 354 -3.07 8.79 -15.94
C LEU A 354 -3.68 7.60 -16.70
N SER A 355 -2.82 6.71 -17.18
CA SER A 355 -3.20 5.51 -17.96
C SER A 355 -3.38 4.27 -17.10
N HIS A 356 -3.61 4.43 -15.79
CA HIS A 356 -3.73 3.31 -14.87
C HIS A 356 -5.09 2.61 -15.04
N ASN A 357 -5.13 1.26 -15.08
CA ASN A 357 -6.41 0.56 -15.33
C ASN A 357 -7.43 0.76 -14.20
N LEU A 358 -6.97 0.89 -12.94
CA LEU A 358 -7.83 1.27 -11.81
C LEU A 358 -8.34 2.71 -11.96
N VAL A 359 -9.66 2.83 -12.12
CA VAL A 359 -10.36 4.10 -12.34
C VAL A 359 -10.05 5.09 -11.22
N GLU A 360 -10.09 4.69 -9.94
CA GLU A 360 -9.89 5.57 -8.79
C GLU A 360 -8.50 6.21 -8.75
N VAL A 361 -7.48 5.47 -9.19
CA VAL A 361 -6.10 5.97 -9.29
C VAL A 361 -6.01 7.01 -10.39
N SER A 362 -6.55 6.69 -11.57
CA SER A 362 -6.64 7.62 -12.69
C SER A 362 -7.41 8.88 -12.27
N LEU A 363 -8.56 8.74 -11.60
CA LEU A 363 -9.35 9.84 -11.03
C LEU A 363 -8.53 10.73 -10.10
N ALA A 364 -7.80 10.13 -9.14
CA ALA A 364 -6.98 10.86 -8.19
C ALA A 364 -5.86 11.66 -8.89
N CYS A 365 -5.21 11.04 -9.89
CA CYS A 365 -4.18 11.69 -10.71
C CYS A 365 -4.73 12.86 -11.53
N HIS A 366 -5.87 12.66 -12.19
CA HIS A 366 -6.57 13.72 -12.91
C HIS A 366 -6.95 14.88 -11.98
N ARG A 367 -7.50 14.60 -10.80
CA ARG A 367 -7.83 15.62 -9.78
C ARG A 367 -6.60 16.39 -9.29
N ALA A 368 -5.50 15.69 -9.07
CA ALA A 368 -4.23 16.28 -8.68
C ALA A 368 -3.72 17.28 -9.73
N ILE A 369 -3.63 16.84 -10.99
CA ILE A 369 -3.18 17.67 -12.11
C ILE A 369 -4.07 18.89 -12.29
N ARG A 370 -5.39 18.71 -12.26
CA ARG A 370 -6.36 19.82 -12.32
C ARG A 370 -6.10 20.87 -11.23
N SER A 371 -5.90 20.43 -9.99
CA SER A 371 -5.61 21.32 -8.87
C SER A 371 -4.32 22.13 -9.12
N LEU A 372 -3.27 21.48 -9.61
CA LEU A 372 -1.99 22.13 -9.92
C LEU A 372 -2.11 23.14 -11.08
N LEU A 373 -2.83 22.78 -12.14
CA LEU A 373 -3.10 23.68 -13.28
C LEU A 373 -3.86 24.94 -12.85
N LEU A 374 -4.81 24.82 -11.93
CA LEU A 374 -5.55 25.95 -11.37
C LEU A 374 -4.67 26.84 -10.49
N GLN A 375 -3.91 26.24 -9.58
CA GLN A 375 -3.05 26.97 -8.64
C GLN A 375 -1.97 27.79 -9.33
N ARG A 376 -1.51 27.35 -10.50
CA ARG A 376 -0.43 28.00 -11.24
C ARG A 376 -0.89 29.00 -12.30
N ARG A 377 -2.17 29.35 -12.38
CA ARG A 377 -2.63 30.36 -13.35
C ARG A 377 -1.96 31.72 -13.10
N PRO A 378 -1.51 32.42 -14.15
CA PRO A 378 -1.64 32.10 -15.58
C PRO A 378 -0.54 31.18 -16.17
N ARG A 379 0.48 30.79 -15.40
CA ARG A 379 1.63 29.99 -15.85
C ARG A 379 1.37 28.48 -15.97
N GLY A 380 0.10 28.07 -16.13
CA GLY A 380 -0.30 26.66 -16.20
C GLY A 380 -0.18 26.01 -17.58
N ALA A 381 0.16 26.78 -18.62
CA ALA A 381 0.13 26.35 -20.02
C ALA A 381 1.06 25.17 -20.32
N ASP A 382 2.31 25.21 -19.84
CA ASP A 382 3.29 24.14 -20.07
C ASP A 382 2.84 22.81 -19.45
N MET A 383 2.34 22.85 -18.22
CA MET A 383 1.78 21.68 -17.53
C MET A 383 0.55 21.15 -18.28
N ALA A 384 -0.31 22.03 -18.80
CA ALA A 384 -1.49 21.62 -19.54
C ALA A 384 -1.09 20.90 -20.84
N ALA A 385 -0.11 21.42 -21.58
CA ALA A 385 0.42 20.78 -22.78
C ALA A 385 1.04 19.41 -22.47
N VAL A 386 1.87 19.30 -21.43
CA VAL A 386 2.47 18.01 -21.03
C VAL A 386 1.40 17.00 -20.61
N TYR A 387 0.39 17.43 -19.85
CA TYR A 387 -0.73 16.59 -19.45
C TYR A 387 -1.50 16.05 -20.66
N VAL A 388 -1.85 16.92 -21.60
CA VAL A 388 -2.52 16.58 -22.86
C VAL A 388 -1.70 15.58 -23.68
N GLY A 389 -0.41 15.86 -23.87
CA GLY A 389 0.48 14.97 -24.62
C GLY A 389 0.60 13.58 -23.99
N ARG A 390 0.72 13.51 -22.66
CA ARG A 390 0.77 12.23 -21.92
C ARG A 390 -0.55 11.48 -21.97
N LEU A 391 -1.67 12.18 -21.85
CA LEU A 391 -3.01 11.59 -21.91
C LEU A 391 -3.23 10.86 -23.23
N PHE A 392 -2.91 11.50 -24.36
CA PHE A 392 -3.14 10.93 -25.69
C PHE A 392 -2.09 9.92 -26.13
N ALA A 393 -0.86 10.03 -25.63
CA ALA A 393 0.15 8.98 -25.85
C ALA A 393 -0.26 7.62 -25.25
N GLY A 394 -1.07 7.62 -24.19
CA GLY A 394 -1.55 6.41 -23.52
C GLY A 394 -2.98 5.99 -23.89
N TYR A 395 -3.57 6.52 -24.96
CA TYR A 395 -4.94 6.19 -25.36
C TYR A 395 -5.03 4.81 -26.07
N PRO A 396 -6.07 3.98 -25.82
CA PRO A 396 -7.24 4.22 -24.96
C PRO A 396 -6.94 4.17 -23.47
N ILE A 397 -7.65 5.00 -22.70
CA ILE A 397 -7.57 5.05 -21.25
C ILE A 397 -8.86 4.55 -20.62
N THR A 398 -8.76 4.03 -19.39
CA THR A 398 -9.90 3.51 -18.61
C THR A 398 -10.71 4.59 -17.89
N ALA A 399 -10.24 5.84 -17.92
CA ALA A 399 -10.90 6.95 -17.25
C ALA A 399 -12.30 7.23 -17.83
N PRO A 400 -13.34 7.36 -16.98
CA PRO A 400 -14.69 7.73 -17.40
C PRO A 400 -14.75 9.06 -18.18
N ILE A 401 -15.66 9.15 -19.15
CA ILE A 401 -15.83 10.33 -20.01
C ILE A 401 -16.07 11.61 -19.21
N ASP A 402 -16.91 11.56 -18.17
CA ASP A 402 -17.26 12.71 -17.32
C ASP A 402 -16.03 13.30 -16.61
N VAL A 403 -15.11 12.44 -16.20
CA VAL A 403 -13.85 12.81 -15.56
C VAL A 403 -12.93 13.49 -16.55
N LEU A 404 -12.82 12.92 -17.75
CA LEU A 404 -12.01 13.47 -18.83
C LEU A 404 -12.55 14.81 -19.30
N THR A 405 -13.88 14.93 -19.47
CA THR A 405 -14.54 16.20 -19.81
C THR A 405 -14.25 17.26 -18.77
N THR A 406 -14.36 16.91 -17.48
CA THR A 406 -14.04 17.84 -16.39
C THR A 406 -12.56 18.23 -16.41
N SER A 407 -11.66 17.27 -16.59
CA SER A 407 -10.21 17.48 -16.51
C SER A 407 -9.66 18.28 -17.69
N LEU A 408 -10.13 17.99 -18.91
CA LEU A 408 -9.82 18.78 -20.09
C LEU A 408 -10.53 20.14 -20.08
N GLY A 409 -11.71 20.25 -19.44
CA GLY A 409 -12.34 21.55 -19.16
C GLY A 409 -11.44 22.49 -18.34
N TYR A 410 -10.67 21.95 -17.38
CA TYR A 410 -9.69 22.74 -16.63
C TYR A 410 -8.50 23.19 -17.47
N VAL A 411 -8.06 22.37 -18.43
CA VAL A 411 -7.06 22.74 -19.45
C VAL A 411 -7.57 23.92 -20.27
N LEU A 412 -8.82 23.85 -20.75
CA LEU A 412 -9.44 24.92 -21.53
C LEU A 412 -9.58 26.22 -20.74
N ALA A 413 -9.77 26.12 -19.43
CA ALA A 413 -9.88 27.28 -18.56
C ALA A 413 -8.51 27.93 -18.22
N VAL A 414 -7.36 27.37 -18.66
CA VAL A 414 -6.04 28.06 -18.57
C VAL A 414 -6.03 29.35 -19.39
N ASP A 415 -6.98 29.51 -20.33
CA ASP A 415 -7.15 30.69 -21.20
C ASP A 415 -5.92 30.98 -22.07
N ASP A 416 -5.36 29.91 -22.63
CA ASP A 416 -4.24 29.93 -23.57
C ASP A 416 -4.67 29.31 -24.91
N ASP A 417 -4.70 30.13 -25.96
CA ASP A 417 -5.15 29.72 -27.29
C ASP A 417 -4.24 28.64 -27.91
N ALA A 418 -2.94 28.65 -27.60
CA ALA A 418 -1.99 27.66 -28.13
C ALA A 418 -2.22 26.28 -27.48
N VAL A 419 -2.48 26.25 -26.17
CA VAL A 419 -2.82 25.00 -25.45
C VAL A 419 -4.15 24.43 -25.94
N LEU A 420 -5.15 25.27 -26.16
CA LEU A 420 -6.45 24.85 -26.72
C LEU A 420 -6.28 24.30 -28.13
N ALA A 421 -5.52 24.99 -28.99
CA ALA A 421 -5.22 24.52 -30.34
C ALA A 421 -4.49 23.17 -30.33
N TYR A 422 -3.47 23.03 -29.46
CA TYR A 422 -2.73 21.79 -29.27
C TYR A 422 -3.65 20.64 -28.83
N LEU A 423 -4.52 20.86 -27.84
CA LEU A 423 -5.50 19.88 -27.37
C LEU A 423 -6.42 19.41 -28.51
N ALA A 424 -7.04 20.33 -29.24
CA ALA A 424 -7.98 19.98 -30.30
C ALA A 424 -7.30 19.21 -31.45
N LEU A 425 -6.08 19.62 -31.83
CA LEU A 425 -5.31 18.95 -32.89
C LEU A 425 -4.84 17.55 -32.47
N GLU A 426 -4.36 17.37 -31.24
CA GLU A 426 -3.98 16.04 -30.75
C GLU A 426 -5.19 15.12 -30.60
N MET A 427 -6.35 15.63 -30.17
CA MET A 427 -7.59 14.84 -30.15
C MET A 427 -7.99 14.39 -31.55
N GLN A 428 -8.03 15.30 -32.52
CA GLN A 428 -8.35 14.96 -33.91
C GLN A 428 -7.41 13.90 -34.48
N LYS A 429 -6.10 14.11 -34.31
CA LYS A 429 -5.06 13.21 -34.78
C LYS A 429 -5.17 11.82 -34.14
N THR A 430 -5.46 11.77 -32.84
CA THR A 430 -5.64 10.51 -32.11
C THR A 430 -6.91 9.79 -32.58
N ILE A 431 -8.04 10.49 -32.71
CA ILE A 431 -9.30 9.92 -33.24
C ILE A 431 -9.05 9.26 -34.60
N ARG A 432 -8.45 9.99 -35.55
CA ARG A 432 -8.20 9.47 -36.91
C ARG A 432 -7.30 8.24 -36.92
N ARG A 433 -6.26 8.21 -36.08
CA ARG A 433 -5.35 7.07 -35.97
C ARG A 433 -6.04 5.86 -35.36
N THR A 434 -6.79 6.07 -34.28
CA THR A 434 -7.42 4.99 -33.52
C THR A 434 -8.65 4.43 -34.23
N PHE A 435 -9.34 5.21 -35.07
CA PHE A 435 -10.56 4.76 -35.75
C PHE A 435 -10.33 3.52 -36.64
N GLY A 436 -9.14 3.39 -37.24
CA GLY A 436 -8.80 2.24 -38.08
C GLY A 436 -8.54 0.94 -37.31
N THR A 437 -8.17 1.02 -36.03
CA THR A 437 -7.80 -0.16 -35.21
C THR A 437 -8.80 -0.46 -34.09
N GLN A 438 -9.42 0.57 -33.52
CA GLN A 438 -10.32 0.51 -32.37
C GLN A 438 -11.44 1.56 -32.52
N PRO A 439 -12.46 1.30 -33.35
CA PRO A 439 -13.48 2.28 -33.70
C PRO A 439 -14.30 2.75 -32.49
N ASP A 440 -14.61 1.86 -31.54
CA ASP A 440 -15.38 2.21 -30.33
C ASP A 440 -14.62 3.18 -29.41
N ALA A 441 -13.31 2.97 -29.27
CA ALA A 441 -12.45 3.90 -28.53
C ALA A 441 -12.38 5.25 -29.25
N ALA A 442 -12.17 5.27 -30.57
CA ALA A 442 -12.16 6.50 -31.34
C ALA A 442 -13.50 7.27 -31.25
N ALA A 443 -14.63 6.57 -31.27
CA ALA A 443 -15.96 7.17 -31.08
C ALA A 443 -16.13 7.76 -29.67
N THR A 444 -15.63 7.07 -28.64
CA THR A 444 -15.61 7.56 -27.26
C THR A 444 -14.79 8.85 -27.13
N LEU A 445 -13.62 8.91 -27.76
CA LEU A 445 -12.78 10.11 -27.80
C LEU A 445 -13.43 11.26 -28.60
N ALA A 446 -14.11 10.95 -29.70
CA ALA A 446 -14.86 11.94 -30.46
C ALA A 446 -16.02 12.52 -29.64
N ARG A 447 -16.77 11.67 -28.93
CA ARG A 447 -17.81 12.11 -27.99
C ARG A 447 -17.25 13.04 -26.93
N LEU A 448 -16.10 12.72 -26.35
CA LEU A 448 -15.40 13.59 -25.40
C LEU A 448 -15.07 14.97 -26.02
N PHE A 449 -14.56 15.00 -27.26
CA PHE A 449 -14.28 16.27 -27.94
C PHE A 449 -15.55 17.11 -28.13
N PHE A 450 -16.66 16.48 -28.51
CA PHE A 450 -17.94 17.16 -28.69
C PHE A 450 -18.50 17.72 -27.38
N GLU A 451 -18.35 17.00 -26.27
CA GLU A 451 -18.69 17.49 -24.94
C GLU A 451 -17.89 18.75 -24.56
N LEU A 452 -16.61 18.82 -24.93
CA LEU A 452 -15.76 19.96 -24.65
C LEU A 452 -16.16 21.25 -25.40
N LEU A 453 -16.87 21.15 -26.53
CA LEU A 453 -17.38 22.32 -27.26
C LEU A 453 -18.31 23.20 -26.42
N LYS A 454 -18.90 22.65 -25.36
CA LYS A 454 -19.76 23.38 -24.43
C LYS A 454 -18.98 24.37 -23.56
N VAL A 455 -17.70 24.09 -23.31
CA VAL A 455 -16.87 24.81 -22.31
C VAL A 455 -15.74 25.65 -22.91
N VAL A 456 -15.43 25.51 -24.21
CA VAL A 456 -14.39 26.32 -24.90
C VAL A 456 -14.74 27.81 -24.95
N SER A 457 -13.77 28.72 -24.89
CA SER A 457 -14.06 30.16 -25.00
C SER A 457 -14.79 30.50 -26.32
N LEU A 458 -15.61 31.55 -26.34
CA LEU A 458 -16.28 32.00 -27.56
C LEU A 458 -15.29 32.39 -28.67
N LYS A 459 -14.11 32.91 -28.30
CA LYS A 459 -13.04 33.30 -29.24
C LYS A 459 -12.51 32.09 -30.02
N SER A 460 -12.29 30.97 -29.33
CA SER A 460 -11.69 29.77 -29.90
C SER A 460 -12.73 28.75 -30.40
N MET A 461 -14.04 29.03 -30.20
CA MET A 461 -15.13 28.14 -30.58
C MET A 461 -15.15 27.82 -32.08
N ALA A 462 -14.98 28.82 -32.95
CA ALA A 462 -14.98 28.61 -34.40
C ALA A 462 -13.90 27.60 -34.85
N PHE A 463 -12.72 27.67 -34.24
CA PHE A 463 -11.64 26.72 -34.50
C PHE A 463 -12.03 25.30 -34.08
N CYS A 464 -12.55 25.11 -32.86
CA CYS A 464 -12.97 23.79 -32.39
C CYS A 464 -14.15 23.21 -33.20
N LEU A 465 -15.10 24.05 -33.65
CA LEU A 465 -16.18 23.61 -34.54
C LEU A 465 -15.64 23.10 -35.87
N ARG A 466 -14.65 23.78 -36.48
CA ARG A 466 -13.98 23.27 -37.69
C ARG A 466 -13.31 21.92 -37.48
N ILE A 467 -12.68 21.71 -36.32
CA ILE A 467 -12.11 20.40 -35.98
C ILE A 467 -13.22 19.34 -35.86
N ALA A 468 -14.36 19.66 -35.26
CA ALA A 468 -15.51 18.76 -35.16
C ALA A 468 -16.05 18.37 -36.55
N GLU A 469 -16.22 19.35 -37.45
CA GLU A 469 -16.60 19.10 -38.85
C GLU A 469 -15.62 18.13 -39.50
N GLN A 470 -14.32 18.38 -39.37
CA GLN A 470 -13.28 17.54 -39.97
C GLN A 470 -13.20 16.12 -39.40
N ILE A 471 -13.67 15.91 -38.16
CA ILE A 471 -13.80 14.58 -37.57
C ILE A 471 -15.02 13.87 -38.15
N VAL A 472 -16.19 14.53 -38.18
CA VAL A 472 -17.43 13.92 -38.67
C VAL A 472 -17.42 13.73 -40.19
N PHE A 473 -16.79 14.61 -40.97
CA PHE A 473 -16.59 14.39 -42.41
C PHE A 473 -15.73 13.16 -42.69
N ALA A 474 -14.71 12.91 -41.86
CA ALA A 474 -13.89 11.71 -42.00
C ALA A 474 -14.66 10.44 -41.60
N HIS A 475 -15.57 10.56 -40.63
CA HIS A 475 -16.37 9.45 -40.11
C HIS A 475 -17.84 9.87 -39.90
N PRO A 476 -18.67 9.85 -40.95
CA PRO A 476 -20.05 10.36 -40.89
C PRO A 476 -20.95 9.66 -39.86
N SER A 477 -20.62 8.43 -39.47
CA SER A 477 -21.32 7.70 -38.41
C SER A 477 -21.30 8.40 -37.04
N LEU A 478 -20.38 9.35 -36.83
CA LEU A 478 -20.29 10.13 -35.59
C LEU A 478 -21.30 11.30 -35.51
N ALA A 479 -22.04 11.61 -36.58
CA ALA A 479 -22.97 12.74 -36.63
C ALA A 479 -24.04 12.66 -35.54
N THR A 480 -24.62 11.48 -35.30
CA THR A 480 -25.60 11.27 -34.23
C THR A 480 -24.98 11.50 -32.85
N SER A 481 -23.77 10.99 -32.61
CA SER A 481 -23.05 11.19 -31.35
C SER A 481 -22.70 12.66 -31.11
N LEU A 482 -22.39 13.42 -32.16
CA LEU A 482 -22.20 14.87 -32.08
C LEU A 482 -23.48 15.56 -31.61
N TYR A 483 -24.62 15.24 -32.23
CA TYR A 483 -25.91 15.83 -31.85
C TYR A 483 -26.28 15.50 -30.41
N GLU A 484 -26.17 14.24 -30.00
CA GLU A 484 -26.42 13.81 -28.62
C GLU A 484 -25.53 14.54 -27.61
N ALA A 485 -24.24 14.68 -27.92
CA ALA A 485 -23.33 15.41 -27.05
C ALA A 485 -23.78 16.87 -26.90
N ILE A 486 -23.94 17.62 -27.99
CA ILE A 486 -24.22 19.07 -27.90
C ILE A 486 -25.64 19.43 -27.42
N SER A 487 -26.61 18.53 -27.59
CA SER A 487 -28.02 18.77 -27.23
C SER A 487 -28.32 18.58 -25.72
N THR A 488 -27.42 17.97 -24.97
CA THR A 488 -27.57 17.75 -23.52
C THR A 488 -27.25 19.01 -22.69
N SER A 489 -27.36 18.90 -21.36
CA SER A 489 -27.31 20.02 -20.42
C SER A 489 -26.03 20.88 -20.52
N CYS A 490 -26.20 22.12 -20.98
CA CYS A 490 -25.24 23.24 -20.91
C CYS A 490 -25.99 24.58 -20.87
N GLU A 491 -25.25 25.70 -20.80
CA GLU A 491 -25.81 27.06 -20.87
C GLU A 491 -26.75 27.21 -22.09
N ALA A 492 -27.95 27.75 -21.88
CA ALA A 492 -28.99 27.75 -22.91
C ALA A 492 -28.56 28.49 -24.20
N SER A 493 -27.87 29.62 -24.05
CA SER A 493 -27.29 30.41 -25.15
C SER A 493 -26.30 29.59 -25.98
N ARG A 494 -25.38 28.89 -25.31
CA ARG A 494 -24.40 28.00 -25.94
C ARG A 494 -25.10 26.86 -26.68
N ARG A 495 -26.08 26.23 -26.05
CA ARG A 495 -26.79 25.08 -26.63
C ARG A 495 -27.46 25.46 -27.93
N THR A 496 -28.12 26.61 -27.96
CA THR A 496 -28.75 27.13 -29.18
C THR A 496 -27.72 27.33 -30.29
N LEU A 497 -26.60 27.99 -30.01
CA LEU A 497 -25.53 28.21 -30.99
C LEU A 497 -24.97 26.89 -31.56
N LEU A 498 -24.73 25.90 -30.70
CA LEU A 498 -24.22 24.60 -31.12
C LEU A 498 -25.25 23.82 -31.96
N ILE A 499 -26.53 23.85 -31.58
CA ILE A 499 -27.60 23.19 -32.35
C ILE A 499 -27.79 23.87 -33.71
N GLU A 500 -27.84 25.20 -33.76
CA GLU A 500 -27.98 25.96 -35.02
C GLU A 500 -26.82 25.66 -35.97
N TRP A 501 -25.58 25.65 -35.46
CA TRP A 501 -24.41 25.23 -36.24
C TRP A 501 -24.55 23.79 -36.76
N TYR A 502 -24.96 22.84 -35.91
CA TYR A 502 -25.14 21.45 -36.32
C TYR A 502 -26.20 21.30 -37.42
N LEU A 503 -27.33 22.01 -37.32
CA LEU A 503 -28.38 21.98 -38.33
C LEU A 503 -27.93 22.55 -39.68
N GLY A 504 -27.03 23.54 -39.68
CA GLY A 504 -26.39 24.05 -40.91
C GLY A 504 -25.33 23.11 -41.48
N PHE A 505 -24.66 22.34 -40.61
CA PHE A 505 -23.62 21.39 -40.97
C PHE A 505 -24.16 20.05 -41.49
N TYR A 506 -25.17 19.48 -40.84
CA TYR A 506 -25.68 18.13 -41.12
C TYR A 506 -26.08 17.89 -42.60
N PRO A 507 -26.78 18.81 -43.29
CA PRO A 507 -27.10 18.64 -44.72
C PRO A 507 -25.86 18.58 -45.63
N GLN A 508 -24.73 19.14 -45.17
CA GLN A 508 -23.48 19.10 -45.93
C GLN A 508 -22.89 17.69 -45.94
N LEU A 509 -23.20 16.84 -44.96
CA LEU A 509 -22.77 15.44 -44.93
C LEU A 509 -23.44 14.59 -46.03
N GLU A 510 -24.70 14.88 -46.36
CA GLU A 510 -25.46 14.18 -47.40
C GLU A 510 -25.05 14.57 -48.82
N SER A 511 -24.41 15.75 -48.97
CA SER A 511 -23.97 16.30 -50.26
C SER A 511 -22.49 16.04 -50.58
N VAL A 512 -21.76 15.33 -49.70
CA VAL A 512 -20.40 14.87 -50.02
C VAL A 512 -20.50 13.61 -50.88
N PRO A 513 -20.04 13.62 -52.15
CA PRO A 513 -19.94 12.39 -52.92
C PRO A 513 -18.94 11.47 -52.23
N SER A 514 -19.30 10.19 -52.06
CA SER A 514 -18.46 9.19 -51.41
C SER A 514 -17.04 9.20 -52.01
N MET A 515 -16.10 9.80 -51.30
CA MET A 515 -14.67 9.61 -51.53
C MET A 515 -14.14 8.54 -50.56
N LEU A 516 -14.84 7.41 -50.52
CA LEU A 516 -14.29 6.13 -50.06
C LEU A 516 -13.90 5.32 -51.29
#